data_AF-A0A925D7A2-F1
#
_entry.id   AF-A0A925D7A2-F1
#
_cell.length_a   1.000
_cell.length_b   1.000
_cell.length_c   1.000
_cell.angle_alpha   90.00
_cell.angle_beta   90.00
_cell.angle_gamma   90.00
#
_symmetry.space_group_name_H-M   'P 1'
#
loop_
_entity.id
_entity.type
_entity.pdbx_description
1 polymer ?
#
loop_
_entity_poly.entity_id
_entity_poly.type
_entity_poly.pdbx_seq_one_letter_code
_entity_poly.pdbx_strand_id
1 'polypeptide(L)'
;MPEVWLRPNRRALLLGMILPALAVLAGAWGVAYALVTQASLWWMLPGGLIALAGIYLIGTLGFSLSQPRVAYEPGELLVYLGSQEPVRVPIEVVEVFFVGQGASNLPKMKGREPETTNIIVRLAESAPDWKHRDVDPRFAHWCEGYITLRGAWCEPIGETALRRLNKRLVEVQRERKEQVAAEPQQENAP
;
A
#
# COMPACT_ATOMS: atom_id res chain seq x y z
N MET A 1 16.98 -5.55 -3.44
CA MET A 1 15.53 -5.51 -3.72
C MET A 1 14.81 -5.95 -2.46
N PRO A 2 13.80 -5.20 -1.98
CA PRO A 2 13.11 -5.54 -0.74
C PRO A 2 12.28 -6.82 -0.90
N GLU A 3 12.28 -7.67 0.11
CA GLU A 3 11.47 -8.88 0.16
C GLU A 3 10.00 -8.51 0.42
N VAL A 4 9.09 -8.88 -0.48
CA VAL A 4 7.68 -8.51 -0.38
C VAL A 4 6.95 -9.44 0.59
N TRP A 5 6.40 -8.88 1.67
CA TRP A 5 5.67 -9.61 2.71
C TRP A 5 4.16 -9.56 2.50
N LEU A 6 3.65 -8.40 2.07
CA LEU A 6 2.24 -8.15 1.81
C LEU A 6 2.06 -7.40 0.49
N ARG A 7 1.20 -7.91 -0.38
CA ARG A 7 0.88 -7.31 -1.69
C ARG A 7 -0.34 -6.40 -1.62
N PRO A 8 -0.49 -5.45 -2.57
CA PRO A 8 -1.70 -4.66 -2.68
C PRO A 8 -2.88 -5.49 -3.18
N ASN A 9 -4.09 -5.02 -2.89
CA ASN A 9 -5.32 -5.60 -3.43
C ASN A 9 -5.42 -5.36 -4.95
N ARG A 10 -4.87 -6.29 -5.74
CA ARG A 10 -4.92 -6.19 -7.21
C ARG A 10 -6.34 -6.10 -7.74
N ARG A 11 -7.31 -6.78 -7.11
CA ARG A 11 -8.70 -6.78 -7.56
C ARG A 11 -9.33 -5.40 -7.41
N ALA A 12 -9.17 -4.78 -6.25
CA ALA A 12 -9.70 -3.43 -6.01
C ALA A 12 -9.06 -2.39 -6.94
N LEU A 13 -7.74 -2.47 -7.14
CA LEU A 13 -7.01 -1.55 -8.03
C LEU A 13 -7.41 -1.73 -9.50
N LEU A 14 -7.58 -2.98 -9.97
CA LEU A 14 -8.05 -3.26 -11.34
C LEU A 14 -9.50 -2.77 -11.54
N LEU A 15 -10.38 -2.96 -10.55
CA LEU A 15 -11.74 -2.39 -10.60
C LEU A 15 -11.70 -0.85 -10.66
N GLY A 16 -10.79 -0.24 -9.91
CA GLY A 16 -10.56 1.21 -9.94
C GLY A 16 -10.10 1.75 -11.30
N MET A 17 -9.49 0.92 -12.15
CA MET A 17 -9.05 1.30 -13.50
C MET A 17 -10.20 1.36 -14.52
N ILE A 18 -11.38 0.80 -14.22
CA ILE A 18 -12.49 0.74 -15.18
C ILE A 18 -12.96 2.14 -15.56
N LEU A 19 -13.21 3.01 -14.58
CA LEU A 19 -13.73 4.36 -14.85
C LEU A 19 -12.73 5.22 -15.64
N PRO A 20 -11.42 5.28 -15.28
CA PRO A 20 -10.40 5.89 -16.13
C PRO A 20 -10.34 5.29 -17.54
N ALA A 21 -10.43 3.98 -17.69
CA ALA A 21 -10.41 3.33 -19.01
C ALA A 21 -11.60 3.75 -19.88
N LEU A 22 -12.80 3.83 -19.30
CA LEU A 22 -13.98 4.36 -19.99
C LEU A 22 -13.79 5.82 -20.40
N ALA A 23 -13.17 6.65 -19.56
CA ALA A 23 -12.84 8.03 -19.91
C ALA A 23 -11.85 8.10 -21.09
N VAL A 24 -10.82 7.24 -21.11
CA VAL A 24 -9.89 7.14 -22.26
C VAL A 24 -10.63 6.78 -23.53
N LEU A 25 -11.49 5.76 -23.50
CA LEU A 25 -12.27 5.33 -24.66
C LEU A 25 -13.21 6.42 -25.16
N ALA A 26 -13.92 7.10 -24.25
CA ALA A 26 -14.83 8.19 -24.59
C ALA A 26 -14.09 9.40 -25.19
N GLY A 27 -12.95 9.78 -24.59
CA GLY A 27 -12.11 10.87 -25.10
C GLY A 27 -11.51 10.55 -26.47
N ALA A 28 -10.99 9.33 -26.66
CA ALA A 28 -10.45 8.87 -27.93
C ALA A 28 -11.53 8.80 -29.02
N TRP A 29 -12.73 8.32 -28.68
CA TRP A 29 -13.89 8.33 -29.58
C TRP A 29 -14.26 9.74 -30.01
N GLY A 30 -14.32 10.69 -29.08
CA GLY A 30 -14.62 12.09 -29.39
C GLY A 30 -13.60 12.72 -30.34
N VAL A 31 -12.32 12.45 -30.13
CA VAL A 31 -11.24 12.91 -31.03
C VAL A 31 -11.37 12.26 -32.42
N ALA A 32 -11.59 10.95 -32.48
CA ALA A 32 -11.76 10.23 -33.75
C ALA A 32 -12.98 10.72 -34.53
N TYR A 33 -14.10 10.96 -33.85
CA TYR A 33 -15.32 11.51 -34.46
C TYR A 33 -15.08 12.91 -35.02
N ALA A 34 -14.39 13.77 -34.28
CA ALA A 34 -14.03 15.12 -34.74
C ALA A 34 -13.10 15.09 -35.97
N LEU A 35 -12.14 14.15 -36.02
CA LEU A 35 -11.30 13.94 -37.21
C LEU A 35 -12.11 13.53 -38.44
N VAL A 36 -13.03 12.57 -38.29
CA VAL A 36 -13.86 12.06 -39.40
C VAL A 36 -14.82 13.14 -39.94
N THR A 37 -15.37 13.95 -39.04
CA THR A 37 -16.30 15.04 -39.40
C THR A 37 -15.61 16.33 -39.83
N GLN A 38 -14.27 16.37 -39.83
CA GLN A 38 -13.47 17.57 -40.05
C GLN A 38 -13.92 18.74 -39.17
N ALA A 39 -14.34 18.44 -37.94
CA ALA A 39 -14.72 19.45 -36.97
C ALA A 39 -13.52 20.34 -36.61
N SER A 40 -13.80 21.56 -36.15
CA SER A 40 -12.75 22.47 -35.72
C SER A 40 -11.96 21.90 -34.54
N LEU A 41 -10.68 22.28 -34.45
CA LEU A 41 -9.75 21.83 -33.40
C LEU A 41 -10.30 22.04 -31.97
N TRP A 42 -11.15 23.06 -31.77
CA TRP A 42 -11.80 23.35 -30.50
C TRP A 42 -12.70 22.21 -30.00
N TRP A 43 -13.29 21.41 -30.89
CA TRP A 43 -14.07 20.23 -30.50
C TRP A 43 -13.19 19.03 -30.14
N MET A 44 -11.93 19.01 -30.57
CA MET A 44 -10.98 17.93 -30.29
C MET A 44 -10.34 18.06 -28.91
N LEU A 45 -10.13 19.29 -28.44
CA LEU A 45 -9.43 19.57 -27.18
C LEU A 45 -10.09 18.91 -25.95
N PRO A 46 -11.42 18.97 -25.74
CA PRO A 46 -12.05 18.32 -24.60
C PRO A 46 -11.87 16.80 -24.62
N GLY A 47 -12.03 16.16 -25.78
CA GLY A 47 -11.82 14.72 -25.94
C GLY A 47 -10.38 14.31 -25.64
N GLY A 48 -9.41 15.07 -26.13
CA GLY A 48 -7.99 14.87 -25.86
C GLY A 48 -7.65 15.02 -24.37
N LEU A 49 -8.18 16.04 -23.71
CA LEU A 49 -7.96 16.27 -22.27
C LEU A 49 -8.54 15.15 -21.40
N ILE A 50 -9.76 14.69 -21.71
CA ILE A 50 -10.39 13.56 -21.01
C ILE A 50 -9.55 12.29 -21.19
N ALA A 51 -9.09 12.01 -22.41
CA ALA A 51 -8.26 10.84 -22.67
C ALA A 51 -6.92 10.93 -21.92
N LEU A 52 -6.26 12.09 -21.94
CA LEU A 52 -5.00 12.30 -21.23
C LEU A 52 -5.15 12.13 -19.72
N ALA A 53 -6.21 12.69 -19.13
CA ALA A 53 -6.52 12.52 -17.72
C ALA A 53 -6.78 11.05 -17.36
N GLY A 54 -7.52 10.32 -18.20
CA GLY A 54 -7.75 8.89 -18.03
C GLY A 54 -6.45 8.08 -18.08
N ILE A 55 -5.57 8.35 -19.05
CA ILE A 55 -4.25 7.71 -19.16
C ILE A 55 -3.40 7.99 -17.93
N TYR A 56 -3.37 9.23 -17.46
CA TYR A 56 -2.64 9.61 -16.26
C TYR A 56 -3.13 8.83 -15.02
N LEU A 57 -4.45 8.75 -14.82
CA LEU A 57 -5.05 7.99 -13.71
C LEU A 57 -4.78 6.47 -13.80
N ILE A 58 -4.80 5.89 -15.01
CA ILE A 58 -4.42 4.49 -15.21
C ILE A 58 -2.95 4.29 -14.83
N GLY A 59 -2.07 5.21 -15.24
CA GLY A 59 -0.64 5.19 -14.92
C GLY A 59 -0.39 5.22 -13.40
N THR A 60 -1.07 6.10 -12.67
CA THR A 60 -0.90 6.19 -11.20
C THR A 60 -1.42 4.95 -10.48
N LEU A 61 -2.58 4.40 -10.88
CA LEU A 61 -3.10 3.14 -10.35
C LEU A 61 -2.20 1.95 -10.71
N GLY A 62 -1.64 1.95 -11.92
CA GLY A 62 -0.70 0.94 -12.40
C GLY A 62 0.60 0.94 -11.61
N PHE A 63 1.14 2.13 -11.32
CA PHE A 63 2.28 2.27 -10.44
C PHE A 63 1.99 1.75 -9.03
N SER A 64 0.80 2.04 -8.48
CA SER A 64 0.37 1.52 -7.18
C SER A 64 0.20 -0.01 -7.15
N LEU A 65 -0.03 -0.68 -8.29
CA LEU A 65 -0.07 -2.16 -8.35
C LEU A 65 1.31 -2.81 -8.16
N SER A 66 2.37 -2.09 -8.55
CA SER A 66 3.75 -2.56 -8.44
C SER A 66 4.36 -2.33 -7.06
N GLN A 67 3.79 -1.42 -6.26
CA GLN A 67 4.26 -1.16 -4.91
C GLN A 67 3.73 -2.22 -3.93
N PRO A 68 4.61 -2.89 -3.15
CA PRO A 68 4.17 -3.76 -2.06
C PRO A 68 3.50 -2.92 -0.97
N ARG A 69 2.70 -3.54 -0.08
CA ARG A 69 2.12 -2.86 1.08
C ARG A 69 3.02 -2.95 2.30
N VAL A 70 3.60 -4.12 2.48
CA VAL A 70 4.63 -4.39 3.48
C VAL A 70 5.75 -5.14 2.79
N ALA A 71 6.97 -4.65 2.95
CA ALA A 71 8.17 -5.31 2.48
C ALA A 71 9.26 -5.23 3.54
N TYR A 72 10.31 -6.02 3.38
CA TYR A 72 11.46 -6.05 4.25
C TYR A 72 12.72 -5.70 3.48
N GLU A 73 13.52 -4.82 4.06
CA GLU A 73 14.90 -4.52 3.68
C GLU A 73 15.79 -4.83 4.89
N PRO A 74 17.07 -5.21 4.76
CA PRO A 74 17.86 -5.66 5.91
C PRO A 74 17.79 -4.69 7.11
N GLY A 75 17.20 -5.15 8.22
CA GLY A 75 16.99 -4.36 9.44
C GLY A 75 15.74 -3.46 9.47
N GLU A 76 14.99 -3.33 8.38
CA GLU A 76 13.86 -2.40 8.28
C GLU A 76 12.61 -3.03 7.65
N LEU A 77 11.47 -2.81 8.29
CA LEU A 77 10.14 -3.03 7.73
C LEU A 77 9.72 -1.79 6.93
N LEU A 78 9.48 -1.98 5.63
CA LEU A 78 8.98 -0.96 4.71
C LEU A 78 7.45 -1.03 4.66
N VAL A 79 6.78 0.04 5.09
CA VAL A 79 5.31 0.16 5.08
C VAL A 79 4.88 1.22 4.05
N TYR A 80 4.19 0.80 3.00
CA TYR A 80 3.78 1.67 1.90
C TYR A 80 2.33 2.16 2.09
N LEU A 81 2.20 3.41 2.53
CA LEU A 81 0.94 4.02 2.95
C LEU A 81 0.38 5.04 1.94
N GLY A 82 0.65 4.84 0.65
CA GLY A 82 0.13 5.71 -0.43
C GLY A 82 1.00 6.91 -0.76
N SER A 83 2.06 7.17 0.01
CA SER A 83 3.17 8.04 -0.36
C SER A 83 4.11 7.34 -1.35
N GLN A 84 4.84 8.11 -2.17
CA GLN A 84 5.86 7.54 -3.06
C GLN A 84 7.01 6.89 -2.28
N GLU A 85 7.28 7.39 -1.07
CA GLU A 85 8.29 6.83 -0.17
C GLU A 85 7.65 5.96 0.92
N PRO A 86 8.16 4.74 1.16
CA PRO A 86 7.70 3.89 2.25
C PRO A 86 8.16 4.44 3.60
N VAL A 87 7.34 4.22 4.63
CA VAL A 87 7.78 4.43 6.01
C VAL A 87 8.66 3.25 6.42
N ARG A 88 9.93 3.53 6.72
CA ARG A 88 10.92 2.57 7.21
C ARG A 88 10.77 2.44 8.72
N VAL A 89 10.55 1.24 9.24
CA VAL A 89 10.44 0.95 10.68
C VAL A 89 11.51 -0.08 11.06
N PRO A 90 12.36 0.15 12.06
CA PRO A 90 13.35 -0.84 12.49
C PRO A 90 12.67 -2.16 12.86
N ILE A 91 13.20 -3.28 12.35
CA ILE A 91 12.57 -4.60 12.54
C ILE A 91 12.59 -5.04 14.00
N GLU A 92 13.52 -4.51 14.79
CA GLU A 92 13.66 -4.75 16.23
C GLU A 92 12.53 -4.10 17.04
N VAL A 93 11.89 -3.06 16.48
CA VAL A 93 10.75 -2.38 17.10
C VAL A 93 9.45 -3.10 16.77
N VAL A 94 9.39 -3.91 15.70
CA VAL A 94 8.17 -4.61 15.29
C VAL A 94 7.98 -5.87 16.14
N GLU A 95 6.94 -5.92 16.96
CA GLU A 95 6.71 -7.05 17.86
C GLU A 95 5.96 -8.20 17.19
N VAL A 96 4.83 -7.89 16.54
CA VAL A 96 3.92 -8.91 16.00
C VAL A 96 2.93 -8.32 14.99
N PHE A 97 2.48 -9.17 14.07
CA PHE A 97 1.32 -8.92 13.22
C PHE A 97 0.10 -9.66 13.76
N PHE A 98 -1.04 -8.99 13.86
CA PHE A 98 -2.32 -9.64 14.15
C PHE A 98 -3.45 -9.07 13.32
N VAL A 99 -4.61 -9.71 13.38
CA VAL A 99 -5.80 -9.28 12.65
C VAL A 99 -6.66 -8.41 13.56
N GLY A 100 -7.07 -7.27 13.04
CA GLY A 100 -8.14 -6.45 13.61
C GLY A 100 -9.38 -6.47 12.73
N GLN A 101 -10.53 -6.14 13.29
CA GLN A 101 -11.71 -5.77 12.51
C GLN A 101 -11.88 -4.26 12.55
N GLY A 102 -12.26 -3.66 11.42
CA GLY A 102 -12.55 -2.23 11.36
C GLY A 102 -13.56 -1.88 10.28
N ALA A 103 -14.03 -0.63 10.31
CA ALA A 103 -14.94 -0.12 9.30
C ALA A 103 -14.27 -0.13 7.91
N SER A 104 -14.94 -0.73 6.93
CA SER A 104 -14.43 -0.81 5.55
C SER A 104 -14.46 0.51 4.79
N ASN A 105 -15.16 1.52 5.31
CA ASN A 105 -15.49 2.75 4.60
C ASN A 105 -16.12 2.50 3.21
N LEU A 106 -16.65 1.30 2.97
CA LEU A 106 -17.39 0.95 1.76
C LEU A 106 -18.87 1.31 1.97
N PRO A 107 -19.61 1.61 0.87
CA PRO A 107 -21.05 1.84 0.94
C PRO A 107 -21.76 0.67 1.65
N LYS A 108 -22.72 0.99 2.53
CA LYS A 108 -23.49 -0.02 3.27
C LYS A 108 -24.20 -0.96 2.30
N MET A 109 -23.80 -2.23 2.26
CA MET A 109 -24.53 -3.25 1.52
C MET A 109 -25.56 -3.88 2.46
N LYS A 110 -26.85 -3.82 2.08
CA LYS A 110 -27.96 -4.43 2.84
C LYS A 110 -28.04 -3.97 4.33
N GLY A 111 -27.74 -2.70 4.60
CA GLY A 111 -27.89 -2.12 5.94
C GLY A 111 -26.82 -2.52 6.97
N ARG A 112 -25.82 -3.34 6.60
CA ARG A 112 -24.65 -3.62 7.44
C ARG A 112 -23.43 -2.87 6.89
N GLU A 113 -22.67 -2.26 7.78
CA GLU A 113 -21.33 -1.78 7.41
C GLU A 113 -20.47 -3.00 7.12
N PRO A 114 -19.85 -3.10 5.93
CA PRO A 114 -18.99 -4.23 5.65
C PRO A 114 -17.80 -4.18 6.63
N GLU A 115 -17.60 -5.23 7.41
CA GLU A 115 -16.40 -5.37 8.22
C GLU A 115 -15.24 -5.74 7.30
N THR A 116 -14.13 -5.00 7.41
CA THR A 116 -12.88 -5.36 6.75
C THR A 116 -11.93 -5.96 7.78
N THR A 117 -11.32 -7.07 7.41
CA THR A 117 -10.18 -7.64 8.12
C THR A 117 -8.98 -6.75 7.88
N ASN A 118 -8.42 -6.14 8.93
CA ASN A 118 -7.24 -5.29 8.86
C ASN A 118 -6.02 -6.05 9.40
N ILE A 119 -4.83 -5.69 8.92
CA ILE A 119 -3.58 -6.13 9.57
C ILE A 119 -3.17 -5.04 10.54
N ILE A 120 -2.93 -5.43 11.79
CA ILE A 120 -2.37 -4.55 12.80
C ILE A 120 -0.93 -4.97 13.05
N VAL A 121 -0.03 -4.00 12.96
CA VAL A 121 1.38 -4.14 13.33
C VAL A 121 1.55 -3.53 14.71
N ARG A 122 2.00 -4.33 15.68
CA ARG A 122 2.38 -3.81 17.00
C ARG A 122 3.84 -3.43 16.99
N LEU A 123 4.12 -2.25 17.51
CA LEU A 123 5.45 -1.71 17.74
C LEU A 123 5.77 -1.73 19.23
N ALA A 124 7.05 -1.86 19.55
CA ALA A 124 7.54 -1.95 20.91
C ALA A 124 7.21 -0.67 21.68
N GLU A 125 6.70 -0.83 22.90
CA GLU A 125 6.36 0.30 23.77
C GLU A 125 7.58 1.15 24.13
N SER A 126 8.77 0.53 24.13
CA SER A 126 10.07 1.16 24.37
C SER A 126 10.54 2.10 23.25
N ALA A 127 9.82 2.17 22.13
CA ALA A 127 10.17 2.98 20.96
C ALA A 127 9.22 4.20 20.82
N PRO A 128 9.36 5.26 21.64
CA PRO A 128 8.41 6.37 21.70
C PRO A 128 8.30 7.13 20.37
N ASP A 129 9.38 7.21 19.60
CA ASP A 129 9.44 7.88 18.28
C ASP A 129 8.52 7.23 17.23
N TRP A 130 8.04 6.02 17.49
CA TRP A 130 7.16 5.25 16.61
C TRP A 130 5.73 5.15 17.14
N LYS A 131 5.37 5.88 18.21
CA LYS A 131 4.02 5.80 18.76
C LYS A 131 2.97 6.45 17.87
N HIS A 132 3.31 7.54 17.19
CA HIS A 132 2.35 8.29 16.38
C HIS A 132 3.02 8.83 15.12
N ARG A 133 2.32 8.72 13.98
CA ARG A 133 2.68 9.38 12.73
C ARG A 133 1.43 9.73 11.95
N ASP A 134 1.45 10.89 11.32
CA ASP A 134 0.44 11.25 10.34
C ASP A 134 0.63 10.42 9.07
N VAL A 135 -0.40 9.65 8.74
CA VAL A 135 -0.45 8.79 7.56
C VAL A 135 -1.77 9.01 6.84
N ASP A 136 -1.81 8.71 5.55
CA ASP A 136 -3.05 8.84 4.80
C ASP A 136 -4.12 7.87 5.36
N PRO A 137 -5.23 8.41 5.91
CA PRO A 137 -6.24 7.62 6.60
C PRO A 137 -6.97 6.64 5.68
N ARG A 138 -6.85 6.81 4.35
CA ARG A 138 -7.38 5.88 3.36
C ARG A 138 -6.65 4.54 3.39
N PHE A 139 -5.35 4.52 3.72
CA PHE A 139 -4.53 3.32 3.69
C PHE A 139 -4.26 2.73 5.07
N ALA A 140 -4.01 3.57 6.07
CA ALA A 140 -3.72 3.12 7.42
C ALA A 140 -4.12 4.12 8.50
N HIS A 141 -4.01 3.67 9.75
CA HIS A 141 -4.06 4.51 10.93
C HIS A 141 -2.87 4.17 11.82
N TRP A 142 -2.15 5.18 12.33
CA TRP A 142 -0.97 4.97 13.15
C TRP A 142 -1.11 5.72 14.48
N CYS A 143 -1.30 4.99 15.56
CA CYS A 143 -1.41 5.59 16.89
C CYS A 143 -1.04 4.59 17.99
N GLU A 144 -0.51 5.10 19.09
CA GLU A 144 -0.12 4.33 20.29
C GLU A 144 0.76 3.10 20.00
N GLY A 145 1.64 3.18 18.99
CA GLY A 145 2.51 2.06 18.61
C GLY A 145 1.79 0.95 17.82
N TYR A 146 0.58 1.24 17.31
CA TYR A 146 -0.13 0.35 16.40
C TYR A 146 -0.23 0.97 15.01
N ILE A 147 0.14 0.18 14.00
CA ILE A 147 -0.10 0.51 12.59
C ILE A 147 -1.25 -0.38 12.10
N THR A 148 -2.43 0.20 11.91
CA THR A 148 -3.60 -0.50 11.35
C THR A 148 -3.62 -0.31 9.86
N LEU A 149 -3.22 -1.34 9.11
CA LEU A 149 -3.31 -1.40 7.65
C LEU A 149 -4.72 -1.82 7.23
N ARG A 150 -5.38 -0.99 6.41
CA ARG A 150 -6.75 -1.28 5.96
C ARG A 150 -6.75 -2.43 4.95
N GLY A 151 -7.52 -3.47 5.24
CA GLY A 151 -7.59 -4.68 4.42
C GLY A 151 -8.11 -4.47 3.00
N ALA A 152 -8.95 -3.45 2.79
CA ALA A 152 -9.45 -3.06 1.47
C ALA A 152 -8.33 -2.89 0.42
N TRP A 153 -7.13 -2.47 0.85
CA TRP A 153 -5.97 -2.20 -0.02
C TRP A 153 -4.90 -3.28 0.00
N CYS A 154 -5.11 -4.37 0.74
CA CYS A 154 -4.19 -5.48 0.90
C CYS A 154 -4.68 -6.73 0.17
N GLU A 155 -3.78 -7.66 -0.15
CA GLU A 155 -4.19 -9.01 -0.54
C GLU A 155 -5.06 -9.66 0.55
N PRO A 156 -5.92 -10.65 0.22
CA PRO A 156 -6.84 -11.25 1.19
C PRO A 156 -6.13 -11.69 2.49
N ILE A 157 -6.53 -11.08 3.60
CA ILE A 157 -5.93 -11.31 4.92
C ILE A 157 -6.62 -12.52 5.56
N GLY A 158 -6.04 -13.69 5.32
CA GLY A 158 -6.43 -14.93 5.97
C GLY A 158 -5.43 -15.39 7.03
N GLU A 159 -5.76 -16.46 7.74
CA GLU A 159 -4.87 -17.07 8.74
C GLU A 159 -3.51 -17.46 8.13
N THR A 160 -3.50 -17.95 6.89
CA THR A 160 -2.28 -18.35 6.18
C THR A 160 -1.36 -17.16 5.91
N ALA A 161 -1.93 -16.01 5.52
CA ALA A 161 -1.17 -14.78 5.30
C ALA A 161 -0.56 -14.27 6.61
N LEU A 162 -1.34 -14.26 7.69
CA LEU A 162 -0.87 -13.83 9.00
C LEU A 162 0.23 -14.75 9.56
N ARG A 163 0.04 -16.08 9.45
CA ARG A 163 1.03 -17.07 9.87
C ARG A 163 2.34 -16.90 9.11
N ARG A 164 2.27 -16.60 7.80
CA ARG A 164 3.45 -16.31 6.97
C ARG A 164 4.18 -15.05 7.44
N LEU A 165 3.44 -13.97 7.73
CA LEU A 165 4.01 -12.70 8.22
C LEU A 165 4.77 -12.90 9.53
N ASN A 166 4.12 -13.48 10.54
CA ASN A 166 4.76 -13.70 11.85
C ASN A 166 5.92 -14.69 11.78
N LYS A 167 5.81 -15.74 10.94
CA LYS A 167 6.94 -16.66 10.72
C LYS A 167 8.15 -15.92 10.15
N ARG A 168 7.96 -15.09 9.11
CA ARG A 168 9.06 -14.31 8.52
C ARG A 168 9.62 -13.28 9.49
N LEU A 169 8.77 -12.61 10.28
CA LEU A 169 9.22 -11.66 11.31
C LEU A 169 10.21 -12.30 12.28
N VAL A 170 9.87 -13.46 12.84
CA VAL A 170 10.74 -14.18 13.77
C VAL A 170 12.04 -14.63 13.11
N GLU A 171 11.96 -15.11 11.86
CA GLU A 171 13.14 -15.51 11.09
C GLU A 171 14.12 -14.34 10.92
N VAL A 172 13.64 -13.18 10.44
CA VAL A 172 14.52 -12.02 10.21
C VAL A 172 15.04 -11.39 11.50
N GLN A 173 14.25 -11.40 12.58
CA GLN A 173 14.71 -10.93 13.89
C GLN A 173 15.82 -11.81 14.47
N ARG A 174 15.72 -13.14 14.26
CA ARG A 174 16.78 -14.07 14.67
C ARG A 174 18.05 -13.85 13.85
N GLU A 175 17.93 -13.75 12.53
CA GLU A 175 19.06 -13.46 11.63
C GLU A 175 19.75 -12.14 12.03
N ARG A 176 18.97 -11.11 12.34
CA ARG A 176 19.49 -9.81 12.78
C ARG A 176 20.23 -9.89 14.11
N LYS A 177 19.68 -10.64 15.08
CA LYS A 177 20.33 -10.86 16.37
C LYS A 177 21.65 -11.63 16.22
N GLU A 178 21.69 -12.62 15.34
CA GLU A 178 22.91 -13.37 15.02
C GLU A 178 23.96 -12.48 14.34
N GLN A 179 23.56 -11.59 13.42
CA GLN A 179 24.46 -10.62 12.79
C GLN A 179 25.06 -9.63 13.81
N VAL A 180 24.23 -9.05 14.68
CA VAL A 180 24.68 -8.14 15.74
C VAL A 180 25.62 -8.85 16.73
N ALA A 181 25.40 -10.15 17.00
CA ALA A 181 26.29 -10.94 17.84
C ALA A 181 27.60 -11.35 17.13
N ALA A 182 27.59 -11.43 15.80
CA ALA A 182 28.73 -11.83 14.98
C ALA A 182 29.64 -10.66 14.58
N GLU A 183 29.18 -9.41 14.64
CA GLU A 183 30.00 -8.20 14.51
C GLU A 183 30.76 -7.97 15.84
N PRO A 184 32.07 -8.32 15.93
CA PRO A 184 32.84 -8.02 17.11
C PRO A 184 33.10 -6.51 17.12
N GLN A 185 33.00 -5.88 18.29
CA GLN A 185 33.39 -4.50 18.57
C GLN A 185 34.76 -4.16 17.97
N GLN A 186 34.82 -3.71 16.71
CA GLN A 186 36.04 -3.20 16.07
C GLN A 186 36.30 -1.72 16.37
N GLU A 187 35.46 -1.10 17.21
CA GLU A 187 35.53 0.32 17.57
C GLU A 187 36.00 0.52 19.03
N ASN A 188 37.06 -0.19 19.41
CA ASN A 188 37.88 0.14 20.59
C ASN A 188 39.34 -0.17 20.25
N ALA A 189 39.90 0.55 19.28
CA ALA A 189 41.34 0.75 19.17
C ALA A 189 41.62 2.21 19.58
N PRO A 190 42.52 2.44 20.56
CA PRO A 190 42.85 3.77 21.09
C PRO A 190 43.55 4.68 20.07
#